data_AF-A0A183N7J3-F1
#
_entry.id   AF-A0A183N7J3-F1
#
_cell.length_a   1.000
_cell.length_b   1.000
_cell.length_c   1.000
_cell.angle_alpha   90.00
_cell.angle_beta   90.00
_cell.angle_gamma   90.00
#
_symmetry.space_group_name_H-M   'P 1'
#
loop_
_entity.id
_entity.type
_entity.pdbx_description
1 polymer ?
#
loop_
_entity_poly.entity_id
_entity_poly.type
_entity_poly.pdbx_seq_one_letter_code
_entity_poly.pdbx_strand_id
1 'polypeptide(L)'
;GDKSAVIHVWKDLYWESVVKNVTKAGYRVLFSAAWYLNYISYGDDWRYHYRIDPRDFGDSKDDAKLVIGGEAAMWGEYVDDTNLFSRSWPRGSAVAERLWTHGSPNTTDFIPRVEELRCRMLRMAHDERQDSSKVTRLIPLTTTRATSCIDKRNVGIG
;
A
#
# COMPACT_ATOMS: atom_id res chain seq x y z
N GLY A 1 22.83 -11.42 21.26
CA GLY A 1 22.11 -12.01 20.12
C GLY A 1 22.86 -11.71 18.85
N ASP A 2 22.74 -12.58 17.84
CA ASP A 2 23.31 -12.36 16.52
C ASP A 2 22.72 -11.08 15.88
N LYS A 3 23.59 -10.14 15.50
CA LYS A 3 23.21 -8.85 14.89
C LYS A 3 22.80 -8.98 13.42
N SER A 4 22.96 -10.15 12.82
CA SER A 4 22.40 -10.46 11.51
C SER A 4 20.86 -10.54 11.53
N ALA A 5 20.26 -10.80 12.71
CA ALA A 5 18.82 -10.93 12.86
C ALA A 5 18.09 -9.63 12.48
N VAL A 6 16.96 -9.80 11.78
CA VAL A 6 16.01 -8.73 11.45
C VAL A 6 14.77 -8.92 12.31
N ILE A 7 14.34 -7.87 12.98
CA ILE A 7 13.15 -7.89 13.85
C ILE A 7 11.99 -7.28 13.08
N HIS A 8 10.92 -8.05 12.91
CA HIS A 8 9.70 -7.58 12.28
C HIS A 8 8.75 -7.00 13.35
N VAL A 9 8.53 -5.69 13.32
CA VAL A 9 7.61 -4.97 14.21
C VAL A 9 6.22 -4.89 13.57
N TRP A 10 5.30 -5.70 14.09
CA TRP A 10 3.93 -5.85 13.57
C TRP A 10 2.83 -5.45 14.56
N LYS A 11 3.17 -5.27 15.84
CA LYS A 11 2.20 -4.82 16.86
C LYS A 11 2.02 -3.31 16.78
N ASP A 12 0.79 -2.87 16.51
CA ASP A 12 0.42 -1.46 16.38
C ASP A 12 0.65 -0.66 17.68
N LEU A 13 0.22 -1.19 18.82
CA LEU A 13 0.36 -0.51 20.11
C LEU A 13 1.83 -0.24 20.45
N TYR A 14 2.16 1.05 20.58
CA TYR A 14 3.48 1.55 20.97
C TYR A 14 4.60 1.18 20.00
N TRP A 15 4.30 1.01 18.70
CA TRP A 15 5.28 0.60 17.70
C TRP A 15 6.52 1.52 17.68
N GLU A 16 6.37 2.83 17.91
CA GLU A 16 7.48 3.79 17.92
C GLU A 16 8.51 3.42 18.99
N SER A 17 8.03 3.07 20.19
CA SER A 17 8.89 2.65 21.30
C SER A 17 9.59 1.32 21.03
N VAL A 18 8.90 0.40 20.34
CA VAL A 18 9.46 -0.90 19.97
C VAL A 18 10.55 -0.71 18.92
N VAL A 19 10.28 0.04 17.85
CA VAL A 19 11.27 0.37 16.83
C VAL A 19 12.49 1.03 17.47
N LYS A 20 12.28 2.04 18.32
CA LYS A 20 13.35 2.71 19.06
C LYS A 20 14.21 1.77 19.89
N ASN A 21 13.60 0.87 20.65
CA ASN A 21 14.34 -0.07 21.49
C ASN A 21 15.12 -1.10 20.66
N VAL A 22 14.56 -1.54 19.54
CA VAL A 22 15.19 -2.52 18.63
C VAL A 22 16.37 -1.89 17.89
N THR A 23 16.21 -0.67 17.38
CA THR A 23 17.29 0.05 16.68
C THR A 23 18.41 0.44 17.64
N LYS A 24 18.10 0.94 18.86
CA LYS A 24 19.10 1.16 19.92
C LYS A 24 19.87 -0.10 20.33
N ALA A 25 19.20 -1.25 20.29
CA ALA A 25 19.85 -2.52 20.52
C ALA A 25 20.71 -2.97 19.32
N GLY A 26 20.77 -2.21 18.22
CA GLY A 26 21.60 -2.45 17.05
C GLY A 26 21.04 -3.50 16.09
N TYR A 27 19.73 -3.76 16.13
CA TYR A 27 19.08 -4.69 15.19
C TYR A 27 18.41 -3.95 14.05
N ARG A 28 18.36 -4.61 12.89
CA ARG A 28 17.60 -4.13 11.73
C ARG A 28 16.12 -4.39 11.92
N VAL A 29 15.30 -3.47 11.42
CA VAL A 29 13.84 -3.48 11.58
C VAL A 29 13.16 -3.61 10.23
N LEU A 30 12.20 -4.53 10.16
CA LEU A 30 11.13 -4.55 9.16
C LEU A 30 9.83 -4.10 9.84
N PHE A 31 8.99 -3.32 9.16
CA PHE A 31 7.82 -2.71 9.77
C PHE A 31 6.51 -3.08 9.06
N SER A 32 5.48 -3.47 9.80
CA SER A 32 4.11 -3.62 9.27
C SER A 32 3.02 -3.13 10.22
N ALA A 33 3.38 -2.68 11.43
CA ALA A 33 2.45 -2.40 12.52
C ALA A 33 1.29 -1.46 12.15
N ALA A 34 1.56 -0.41 11.37
CA ALA A 34 0.55 0.54 10.90
C ALA A 34 0.01 0.24 9.48
N TRP A 35 0.39 -0.89 8.89
CA TRP A 35 0.11 -1.26 7.49
C TRP A 35 -0.65 -2.58 7.36
N TYR A 36 -1.51 -2.87 8.34
CA TYR A 36 -2.51 -3.94 8.27
C TYR A 36 -3.65 -3.56 7.34
N LEU A 37 -3.62 -4.05 6.11
CA LEU A 37 -4.66 -3.81 5.12
C LEU A 37 -5.91 -4.66 5.36
N ASN A 38 -5.81 -5.77 6.08
CA ASN A 38 -6.99 -6.58 6.43
C ASN A 38 -7.96 -5.82 7.35
N TYR A 39 -7.45 -4.89 8.17
CA TYR A 39 -8.28 -3.93 8.90
C TYR A 39 -8.81 -2.87 7.94
N ILE A 40 -10.14 -2.81 7.84
CA ILE A 40 -10.86 -1.84 7.00
C ILE A 40 -11.52 -0.80 7.88
N SER A 41 -11.52 0.46 7.44
CA SER A 41 -12.25 1.54 8.07
C SER A 41 -12.97 2.37 7.02
N TYR A 42 -14.00 3.13 7.42
CA TYR A 42 -14.78 3.93 6.50
C TYR A 42 -13.99 5.16 6.00
N GLY A 43 -14.13 5.48 4.71
CA GLY A 43 -13.41 6.59 4.06
C GLY A 43 -12.10 6.14 3.41
N ASP A 44 -11.22 7.10 3.09
CA ASP A 44 -9.92 6.77 2.49
C ASP A 44 -8.83 6.58 3.56
N ASP A 45 -8.88 5.39 4.17
CA ASP A 45 -7.95 4.86 5.17
C ASP A 45 -6.48 4.81 4.71
N TRP A 46 -6.24 4.74 3.39
CA TRP A 46 -4.88 4.81 2.82
C TRP A 46 -4.11 6.05 3.28
N ARG A 47 -4.80 7.15 3.64
CA ARG A 47 -4.16 8.36 4.17
C ARG A 47 -3.45 8.11 5.48
N TYR A 48 -3.98 7.22 6.33
CA TYR A 48 -3.31 6.82 7.56
C TYR A 48 -2.01 6.07 7.21
N HIS A 49 -2.09 5.02 6.38
CA HIS A 49 -0.91 4.26 5.96
C HIS A 49 0.16 5.13 5.29
N TYR A 50 -0.26 6.09 4.45
CA TYR A 50 0.65 6.99 3.72
C TYR A 50 1.41 7.95 4.64
N ARG A 51 0.79 8.37 5.76
CA ARG A 51 1.39 9.35 6.68
C ARG A 51 2.43 8.74 7.61
N ILE A 52 2.35 7.45 7.90
CA ILE A 52 3.27 6.79 8.83
C ILE A 52 4.64 6.63 8.17
N ASP A 53 5.68 7.16 8.81
CA ASP A 53 7.08 6.85 8.49
C ASP A 53 7.68 6.07 9.68
N PRO A 54 8.02 4.77 9.52
CA PRO A 54 8.60 4.00 10.60
C PRO A 54 10.01 4.47 11.02
N ARG A 55 10.58 5.44 10.29
CA ARG A 55 11.86 6.08 10.62
C ARG A 55 11.70 7.29 11.54
N ASP A 56 10.48 7.77 11.75
CA ASP A 56 10.17 8.95 12.57
C ASP A 56 9.76 8.57 14.00
N PHE A 57 10.68 7.98 14.76
CA PHE A 57 10.48 7.54 16.16
C PHE A 57 11.27 8.37 17.18
N GLY A 58 11.71 9.57 16.80
CA GLY A 58 12.39 10.52 17.69
C GLY A 58 13.73 10.01 18.22
N ASP A 59 14.59 9.51 17.34
CA ASP A 59 15.96 9.08 17.67
C ASP A 59 17.00 9.56 16.65
N SER A 60 18.25 9.11 16.80
CA SER A 60 19.35 9.50 15.91
C SER A 60 19.10 9.09 14.46
N LYS A 61 19.68 9.86 13.52
CA LYS A 61 19.64 9.51 12.09
C LYS A 61 20.31 8.18 11.79
N ASP A 62 21.23 7.72 12.64
CA ASP A 62 21.91 6.44 12.47
C ASP A 62 21.00 5.27 12.89
N ASP A 63 20.25 5.43 13.97
CA ASP A 63 19.25 4.43 14.38
C ASP A 63 18.12 4.32 13.36
N ALA A 64 17.69 5.44 12.77
CA ALA A 64 16.68 5.45 11.72
C ALA A 64 17.10 4.66 10.46
N LYS A 65 18.42 4.55 10.17
CA LYS A 65 18.94 3.75 9.05
C LYS A 65 18.78 2.24 9.28
N LEU A 66 18.61 1.79 10.53
CA LEU A 66 18.38 0.39 10.83
C LEU A 66 16.96 -0.06 10.46
N VAL A 67 16.04 0.87 10.17
CA VAL A 67 14.74 0.57 9.57
C VAL A 67 14.92 0.37 8.06
N ILE A 68 15.04 -0.89 7.66
CA ILE A 68 15.43 -1.28 6.30
C ILE A 68 14.25 -1.37 5.32
N GLY A 69 13.02 -1.31 5.82
CA GLY A 69 11.82 -1.33 4.99
C GLY A 69 10.60 -1.76 5.77
N GLY A 70 9.61 -2.31 5.07
CA GLY A 70 8.43 -2.84 5.69
C GLY A 70 7.46 -3.48 4.70
N GLU A 71 6.31 -3.88 5.22
CA GLU A 71 5.35 -4.74 4.53
C GLU A 71 3.93 -4.22 4.75
N ALA A 72 3.13 -4.22 3.68
CA ALA A 72 1.69 -4.09 3.80
C ALA A 72 1.10 -5.48 4.05
N ALA A 73 0.57 -5.72 5.24
CA ALA A 73 0.08 -7.04 5.64
C ALA A 73 -1.39 -7.23 5.26
N MET A 74 -1.70 -8.33 4.57
CA MET A 74 -3.06 -8.74 4.25
C MET A 74 -3.31 -10.14 4.82
N TRP A 75 -3.88 -10.20 6.02
CA TRP A 75 -4.25 -11.46 6.66
C TRP A 75 -5.56 -12.03 6.08
N GLY A 76 -5.65 -13.35 6.07
CA GLY A 76 -6.64 -14.11 5.32
C GLY A 76 -7.97 -14.40 6.04
N GLU A 77 -8.21 -13.89 7.25
CA GLU A 77 -9.39 -14.28 8.04
C GLU A 77 -10.71 -13.91 7.35
N TYR A 78 -10.71 -12.79 6.63
CA TYR A 78 -11.87 -12.27 5.89
C TYR A 78 -11.54 -11.94 4.43
N VAL A 79 -10.44 -12.51 3.94
CA VAL A 79 -9.87 -12.19 2.63
C VAL A 79 -9.67 -13.47 1.82
N ASP A 80 -10.28 -13.49 0.65
CA ASP A 80 -10.21 -14.57 -0.32
C ASP A 80 -10.05 -13.99 -1.74
N ASP A 81 -10.08 -14.86 -2.75
CA ASP A 81 -9.95 -14.48 -4.15
C ASP A 81 -11.03 -13.47 -4.62
N THR A 82 -12.21 -13.49 -4.01
CA THR A 82 -13.31 -12.60 -4.37
C THR A 82 -13.06 -11.14 -4.00
N ASN A 83 -12.22 -10.89 -2.98
CA ASN A 83 -12.05 -9.54 -2.42
C ASN A 83 -10.59 -9.11 -2.21
N LEU A 84 -9.61 -9.98 -2.41
CA LEU A 84 -8.19 -9.69 -2.18
C LEU A 84 -7.73 -8.44 -2.93
N PHE A 85 -8.06 -8.35 -4.23
CA PHE A 85 -7.58 -7.25 -5.07
C PHE A 85 -8.21 -5.91 -4.69
N SER A 86 -9.54 -5.89 -4.52
CA SER A 86 -10.28 -4.66 -4.19
C SER A 86 -9.98 -4.16 -2.77
N ARG A 87 -9.67 -5.07 -1.83
CA ARG A 87 -9.17 -4.70 -0.50
C ARG A 87 -7.73 -4.21 -0.57
N SER A 88 -6.85 -4.86 -1.33
CA SER A 88 -5.43 -4.50 -1.35
C SER A 88 -5.17 -3.18 -2.08
N TRP A 89 -5.81 -2.97 -3.23
CA TRP A 89 -5.46 -1.87 -4.13
C TRP A 89 -6.63 -0.88 -4.29
N PRO A 90 -6.36 0.43 -4.19
CA PRO A 90 -5.05 1.09 -4.20
C PRO A 90 -4.43 1.34 -2.80
N ARG A 91 -4.98 0.78 -1.71
CA ARG A 91 -4.49 1.06 -0.35
C ARG A 91 -3.02 0.69 -0.16
N GLY A 92 -2.59 -0.45 -0.68
CA GLY A 92 -1.20 -0.89 -0.69
C GLY A 92 -0.26 0.06 -1.43
N SER A 93 -0.76 0.85 -2.39
CA SER A 93 0.05 1.83 -3.12
C SER A 93 0.54 2.95 -2.21
N ALA A 94 -0.21 3.30 -1.16
CA ALA A 94 0.24 4.26 -0.16
C ALA A 94 1.46 3.77 0.61
N VAL A 95 1.47 2.50 0.99
CA VAL A 95 2.61 1.85 1.66
C VAL A 95 3.80 1.76 0.71
N ALA A 96 3.56 1.35 -0.54
CA ALA A 96 4.60 1.25 -1.56
C ALA A 96 5.30 2.60 -1.81
N GLU A 97 4.53 3.68 -1.97
CA GLU A 97 5.07 5.03 -2.15
C GLU A 97 5.87 5.48 -0.93
N ARG A 98 5.39 5.22 0.28
CA ARG A 98 6.10 5.54 1.53
C ARG A 98 7.43 4.82 1.66
N LEU A 99 7.51 3.59 1.17
CA LEU A 99 8.75 2.79 1.19
C LEU A 99 9.73 3.20 0.08
N TRP A 100 9.22 3.70 -1.04
CA TRP A 100 10.02 4.07 -2.22
C TRP A 100 10.52 5.51 -2.19
N THR A 101 9.70 6.45 -1.72
CA THR A 101 9.98 7.88 -1.76
C THR A 101 10.64 8.37 -0.47
N HIS A 102 11.44 9.43 -0.60
CA HIS A 102 12.09 10.09 0.54
C HIS A 102 11.38 11.39 0.90
N GLY A 103 11.31 11.69 2.19
CA GLY A 103 10.77 12.94 2.72
C GLY A 103 9.32 12.85 3.19
N SER A 104 8.80 14.00 3.58
CA SER A 104 7.49 14.09 4.23
C SER A 104 6.34 13.78 3.27
N PRO A 105 5.27 13.09 3.73
CA PRO A 105 4.07 12.85 2.93
C PRO A 105 3.47 14.14 2.37
N ASN A 106 3.24 14.21 1.07
CA ASN A 106 2.39 15.23 0.46
C ASN A 106 1.11 14.58 -0.07
N THR A 107 0.06 14.62 0.74
CA THR A 107 -1.23 13.99 0.39
C THR A 107 -1.86 14.64 -0.84
N THR A 108 -1.73 15.96 -1.00
CA THR A 108 -2.29 16.71 -2.13
C THR A 108 -1.66 16.28 -3.45
N ASP A 109 -0.35 16.06 -3.48
CA ASP A 109 0.36 15.56 -4.67
C ASP A 109 0.09 14.06 -4.92
N PHE A 110 -0.05 13.27 -3.86
CA PHE A 110 -0.25 11.82 -3.99
C PHE A 110 -1.63 11.44 -4.54
N ILE A 111 -2.70 12.18 -4.18
CA ILE A 111 -4.09 11.89 -4.63
C ILE A 111 -4.20 11.71 -6.16
N PRO A 112 -3.81 12.67 -7.01
CA PRO A 112 -3.97 12.51 -8.46
C PRO A 112 -3.15 11.34 -9.01
N ARG A 113 -1.98 11.03 -8.43
CA ARG A 113 -1.11 9.93 -8.86
C ARG A 113 -1.67 8.56 -8.48
N VAL A 114 -2.22 8.41 -7.27
CA VAL A 114 -2.84 7.14 -6.86
C VAL A 114 -4.16 6.89 -7.59
N GLU A 115 -4.90 7.94 -7.93
CA GLU A 115 -6.08 7.83 -8.79
C GLU A 115 -5.73 7.37 -10.22
N GLU A 116 -4.67 7.94 -10.80
CA GLU A 116 -4.12 7.54 -12.10
C GLU A 116 -3.67 6.07 -12.08
N LEU A 117 -2.89 5.68 -11.06
CA LEU A 117 -2.42 4.31 -10.85
C LEU A 117 -3.59 3.32 -10.71
N ARG A 118 -4.62 3.68 -9.94
CA ARG A 118 -5.84 2.87 -9.82
C ARG A 118 -6.51 2.67 -11.17
N CYS A 119 -6.63 3.73 -11.98
CA CYS A 119 -7.18 3.62 -13.31
C CYS A 119 -6.30 2.76 -14.24
N ARG A 120 -4.97 2.83 -14.13
CA ARG A 120 -4.05 1.92 -14.85
C ARG A 120 -4.26 0.46 -14.48
N MET A 121 -4.35 0.16 -13.19
CA MET A 121 -4.62 -1.19 -12.68
C MET A 121 -5.93 -1.76 -13.25
N LEU A 122 -7.00 -0.95 -13.27
CA LEU A 122 -8.28 -1.36 -13.85
C LEU A 122 -8.20 -1.62 -15.36
N ARG A 123 -7.43 -0.81 -16.09
CA ARG A 123 -7.20 -1.03 -17.53
C ARG A 123 -6.43 -2.32 -17.78
N MET A 124 -5.37 -2.59 -17.03
CA MET A 124 -4.61 -3.84 -17.15
C MET A 124 -5.49 -5.07 -16.88
N ALA A 125 -6.30 -5.02 -15.81
CA ALA A 125 -7.24 -6.11 -15.50
C ALA A 125 -8.36 -6.27 -16.54
N HIS A 126 -8.76 -5.19 -17.22
CA HIS A 126 -9.71 -5.25 -18.31
C HIS A 126 -9.08 -5.89 -19.55
N ASP A 127 -7.88 -5.46 -19.94
CA ASP A 127 -7.18 -5.96 -21.12
C ASP A 127 -6.85 -7.46 -20.98
N GLU A 128 -6.44 -7.90 -19.79
CA GLU A 128 -6.25 -9.32 -19.45
C GLU A 128 -7.56 -10.12 -19.58
N ARG A 129 -8.67 -9.57 -19.07
CA ARG A 129 -10.00 -10.20 -19.24
C ARG A 129 -10.47 -10.20 -20.68
N GLN A 130 -10.12 -9.19 -21.48
CA GLN A 130 -10.47 -9.17 -22.89
C GLN A 130 -9.68 -10.21 -23.68
N ASP A 131 -8.41 -10.45 -23.34
CA ASP A 131 -7.63 -11.52 -23.95
C ASP A 131 -8.08 -12.91 -23.47
N SER A 132 -8.41 -13.07 -22.18
CA SER A 132 -9.00 -14.29 -21.62
C SER A 132 -10.42 -14.58 -22.15
N SER A 133 -11.22 -13.55 -22.42
CA SER A 133 -12.56 -13.66 -23.02
C SER A 133 -12.57 -13.98 -24.51
N LYS A 134 -11.39 -14.10 -25.15
CA LYS A 134 -11.28 -14.87 -26.41
C LYS A 134 -11.59 -16.36 -26.20
N VAL A 135 -11.69 -16.83 -24.95
CA VAL A 135 -12.13 -18.20 -24.59
C VAL A 135 -13.54 -18.24 -23.99
N THR A 136 -14.05 -17.20 -23.31
CA THR A 136 -15.44 -17.20 -22.78
C THR A 136 -16.08 -15.81 -22.79
N ARG A 137 -17.18 -15.65 -23.53
CA ARG A 137 -18.05 -14.45 -23.50
C ARG A 137 -18.95 -14.42 -22.26
N LEU A 138 -19.27 -13.20 -21.84
CA LEU A 138 -20.39 -12.75 -20.97
C LEU A 138 -20.06 -12.44 -19.50
N ILE A 139 -19.65 -11.20 -19.18
CA ILE A 139 -20.27 -10.33 -18.15
C ILE A 139 -20.00 -8.85 -18.51
N PRO A 140 -21.02 -7.99 -18.71
CA PRO A 140 -20.80 -6.55 -18.89
C PRO A 140 -20.49 -5.88 -17.54
N LEU A 141 -19.43 -5.08 -17.49
CA LEU A 141 -19.05 -4.29 -16.32
C LEU A 141 -20.00 -3.10 -16.12
N THR A 142 -21.09 -3.28 -15.37
CA THR A 142 -22.00 -2.19 -14.98
C THR A 142 -21.58 -1.54 -13.65
N THR A 143 -20.41 -0.89 -13.63
CA THR A 143 -20.03 0.01 -12.51
C THR A 143 -19.57 1.36 -13.04
N THR A 144 -20.38 2.39 -12.78
CA THR A 144 -20.25 3.78 -13.28
C THR A 144 -18.89 4.45 -13.02
N ARG A 145 -18.14 4.02 -11.99
CA ARG A 145 -16.78 4.54 -11.68
C ARG A 145 -15.65 3.87 -12.46
N ALA A 146 -15.85 2.66 -12.98
CA ALA A 146 -14.85 1.98 -13.82
C ALA A 146 -14.81 2.62 -15.23
N THR A 147 -15.97 3.02 -15.75
CA THR A 147 -16.12 3.68 -17.05
C THR A 147 -15.33 4.98 -17.14
N SER A 148 -15.30 5.80 -16.06
CA SER A 148 -14.51 7.05 -16.03
C SER A 148 -13.00 6.84 -16.20
N CYS A 149 -12.45 5.71 -15.74
CA CYS A 149 -11.03 5.39 -15.93
C CYS A 149 -10.69 4.89 -17.36
N ILE A 150 -11.68 4.34 -18.06
CA ILE A 150 -11.56 3.77 -19.40
C ILE A 150 -11.75 4.88 -20.46
N ASP A 151 -12.70 5.78 -20.23
CA ASP A 151 -13.09 6.84 -21.19
C ASP A 151 -12.07 7.99 -21.31
N LYS A 152 -11.11 8.10 -20.37
CA LYS A 152 -9.98 9.05 -20.49
C LYS A 152 -9.06 8.80 -21.69
N ARG A 153 -9.25 7.71 -22.45
CA ARG A 153 -8.56 7.47 -23.72
C ARG A 153 -9.20 8.25 -24.90
N ASN A 154 -10.48 8.63 -24.80
CA ASN A 154 -11.22 9.31 -25.89
C ASN A 154 -11.15 10.85 -25.84
N VAL A 155 -10.52 11.44 -24.81
CA VAL A 155 -10.37 12.91 -24.68
C VAL A 155 -9.02 13.38 -25.25
N GLY A 156 -8.40 12.59 -26.11
CA GLY A 156 -7.03 12.81 -26.57
C GLY A 156 -6.80 12.58 -28.05
N ILE A 157 -7.81 12.73 -28.92
CA ILE A 157 -7.65 13.02 -30.36
C ILE A 157 -8.88 13.82 -30.80
N GLY A 158 -8.67 15.11 -31.07
CA GLY A 158 -9.67 16.07 -31.56
C GLY A 158 -9.01 17.43 -31.69
#